data_AF-A0A2M8FYL0-F1
#
_entry.id   AF-A0A2M8FYL0-F1
#
_cell.length_a   1.000
_cell.length_b   1.000
_cell.length_c   1.000
_cell.angle_alpha   90.00
_cell.angle_beta   90.00
_cell.angle_gamma   90.00
#
_symmetry.space_group_name_H-M   'P 1'
#
loop_
_entity.id
_entity.type
_entity.pdbx_description
1 polymer ?
#
loop_
_entity_poly.entity_id
_entity_poly.type
_entity_poly.pdbx_seq_one_letter_code
_entity_poly.pdbx_strand_id
1 'polypeptide(L)'
;MKNECIYQSALLKEKKEIVHGFGNADLLISDKTFSSFFIPHTKQIHSDIIVSLDEQKSEMYTADAFVSTEKNVLCFVRTADCVPILLYDSKQNHVAAVHAGWRGTEQEILKKTVMYLQKNYKTKPQDLLAVIGPCICKTHYEVGSELASRFSETGTHLDLAQINKQQLLHAGVGENNIDVVHICTFEDERLASYRKNKTEKRQVSFIARLR
;
A
#
# COMPACT_ATOMS: atom_id res chain seq x y z
N MET A 1 15.97 14.44 18.90
CA MET A 1 16.18 13.23 18.08
C MET A 1 14.84 12.91 17.44
N LYS A 2 14.66 13.21 16.14
CA LYS A 2 13.43 12.84 15.42
C LYS A 2 13.44 11.31 15.32
N ASN A 3 12.57 10.63 16.07
CA ASN A 3 12.39 9.19 15.92
C ASN A 3 11.77 8.95 14.53
N GLU A 4 12.63 8.70 13.54
CA GLU A 4 12.27 8.18 12.22
C GLU A 4 11.67 6.78 12.41
N CYS A 5 10.42 6.72 12.86
CA CYS A 5 9.72 5.46 13.04
C CYS A 5 9.17 5.04 11.67
N ILE A 6 10.01 4.34 10.91
CA ILE A 6 9.61 3.62 9.70
C ILE A 6 9.26 2.20 10.14
N TYR A 7 7.98 1.84 10.04
CA TYR A 7 7.54 0.47 10.29
C TYR A 7 7.93 -0.41 9.12
N GLN A 8 8.43 -1.61 9.40
CA GLN A 8 8.85 -2.58 8.41
C GLN A 8 8.37 -3.98 8.80
N SER A 9 7.89 -4.71 7.79
CA SER A 9 7.64 -6.15 7.88
C SER A 9 8.94 -6.95 7.78
N ALA A 10 9.06 -8.01 8.58
CA ALA A 10 10.17 -8.97 8.47
C ALA A 10 10.23 -9.64 7.08
N LEU A 11 9.06 -9.84 6.44
CA LEU A 11 8.93 -10.48 5.13
C LEU A 11 9.73 -9.76 4.03
N LEU A 12 9.73 -8.42 4.06
CA LEU A 12 10.43 -7.59 3.08
C LEU A 12 11.77 -7.05 3.60
N LYS A 13 11.96 -6.92 4.93
CA LYS A 13 13.17 -6.35 5.53
C LYS A 13 14.46 -7.10 5.17
N GLU A 14 14.35 -8.40 4.91
CA GLU A 14 15.50 -9.23 4.54
C GLU A 14 15.88 -9.16 3.06
N LYS A 15 15.07 -8.48 2.22
CA LYS A 15 15.30 -8.38 0.78
C LYS A 15 16.27 -7.25 0.48
N LYS A 16 17.47 -7.60 0.03
CA LYS A 16 18.58 -6.64 -0.22
C LYS A 16 18.37 -5.85 -1.51
N GLU A 17 17.48 -6.32 -2.36
CA GLU A 17 17.17 -5.77 -3.68
C GLU A 17 16.20 -4.58 -3.61
N ILE A 18 15.58 -4.35 -2.44
CA ILE A 18 14.58 -3.31 -2.26
C ILE A 18 14.84 -2.49 -1.00
N VAL A 19 14.30 -1.27 -0.99
CA VAL A 19 13.99 -0.54 0.23
C VAL A 19 12.47 -0.45 0.36
N HIS A 20 11.96 -0.54 1.57
CA HIS A 20 10.52 -0.40 1.84
C HIS A 20 10.27 0.15 3.24
N GLY A 21 9.06 0.67 3.44
CA GLY A 21 8.58 0.97 4.77
C GLY A 21 7.26 1.72 4.78
N PHE A 22 6.68 1.79 5.98
CA PHE A 22 5.53 2.61 6.30
C PHE A 22 5.99 3.73 7.22
N GLY A 23 5.97 4.96 6.72
CA GLY A 23 6.37 6.14 7.49
C GLY A 23 5.38 6.49 8.58
N ASN A 24 5.84 7.28 9.55
CA ASN A 24 4.97 7.98 10.49
C ASN A 24 4.37 9.25 9.85
N ALA A 25 3.57 10.00 10.61
CA ALA A 25 2.90 11.21 10.13
C ALA A 25 3.86 12.37 9.77
N ASP A 26 5.14 12.28 10.14
CA ASP A 26 6.14 13.32 9.91
C ASP A 26 7.16 12.94 8.81
N LEU A 27 7.10 11.71 8.28
CA LEU A 27 7.90 11.31 7.12
C LEU A 27 7.29 11.87 5.84
N LEU A 28 7.91 12.91 5.29
CA LEU A 28 7.50 13.54 4.05
C LEU A 28 8.24 12.93 2.85
N ILE A 29 7.61 12.95 1.68
CA ILE A 29 8.26 12.48 0.44
C ILE A 29 9.50 13.33 0.07
N SER A 30 9.55 14.58 0.55
CA SER A 30 10.67 15.49 0.35
C SER A 30 11.82 15.24 1.33
N ASP A 31 11.70 14.24 2.23
CA ASP A 31 12.77 13.90 3.15
C ASP A 31 14.01 13.39 2.40
N LYS A 32 15.19 13.72 2.94
CA LYS A 32 16.49 13.32 2.39
C LYS A 32 16.65 11.81 2.23
N THR A 33 15.88 11.01 2.98
CA THR A 33 15.79 9.54 2.85
C THR A 33 15.47 9.11 1.43
N PHE A 34 14.72 9.93 0.68
CA PHE A 34 14.32 9.62 -0.69
C PHE A 34 15.21 10.26 -1.77
N SER A 35 16.26 10.99 -1.39
CA SER A 35 17.09 11.79 -2.32
C SER A 35 17.81 11.00 -3.41
N SER A 36 18.01 9.69 -3.23
CA SER A 36 18.61 8.81 -4.23
C SER A 36 17.61 8.22 -5.23
N PHE A 37 16.31 8.46 -5.05
CA PHE A 37 15.25 7.90 -5.88
C PHE A 37 14.64 8.97 -6.79
N PHE A 38 14.19 8.56 -7.97
CA PHE A 38 13.22 9.30 -8.73
C PHE A 38 11.86 9.24 -8.01
N ILE A 39 11.29 10.41 -7.75
CA ILE A 39 10.02 10.56 -7.04
C ILE A 39 8.96 11.06 -8.04
N PRO A 40 8.01 10.23 -8.45
CA PRO A 40 6.95 10.66 -9.37
C PRO A 40 5.96 11.62 -8.69
N HIS A 41 5.38 12.52 -9.48
CA HIS A 41 4.20 13.28 -9.06
C HIS A 41 2.95 12.42 -9.22
N THR A 42 2.26 12.16 -8.10
CA THR A 42 1.12 11.23 -8.05
C THR A 42 -0.13 11.90 -7.48
N LYS A 43 -1.31 11.55 -8.03
CA LYS A 43 -2.62 11.95 -7.52
C LYS A 43 -3.51 10.73 -7.28
N GLN A 44 -3.73 10.40 -6.01
CA GLN A 44 -4.67 9.35 -5.59
C GLN A 44 -6.12 9.85 -5.65
N ILE A 45 -7.02 9.03 -6.18
CA ILE A 45 -8.43 9.40 -6.40
C ILE A 45 -9.42 8.33 -5.89
N HIS A 46 -8.96 7.36 -5.09
CA HIS A 46 -9.76 6.24 -4.58
C HIS A 46 -10.38 5.38 -5.68
N SER A 47 -9.68 5.27 -6.81
CA SER A 47 -10.01 4.43 -7.96
C SER A 47 -9.43 3.02 -7.82
N ASP A 48 -9.57 2.22 -8.87
CA ASP A 48 -8.88 0.96 -9.11
C ASP A 48 -7.81 1.08 -10.22
N ILE A 49 -7.45 2.32 -10.61
CA ILE A 49 -6.50 2.57 -11.69
C ILE A 49 -5.09 2.20 -11.24
N ILE A 50 -4.42 1.39 -12.05
CA ILE A 50 -3.02 0.97 -11.89
C ILE A 50 -2.18 1.62 -12.98
N VAL A 51 -1.04 2.18 -12.59
CA VAL A 51 -0.12 2.87 -13.49
C VAL A 51 1.30 2.37 -13.29
N SER A 52 1.98 2.10 -14.41
CA SER A 52 3.42 1.88 -14.43
C SER A 52 4.17 3.21 -14.36
N LEU A 53 5.17 3.26 -13.50
CA LEU A 53 6.10 4.38 -13.36
C LEU A 53 7.35 4.22 -14.24
N ASP A 54 7.45 3.11 -14.98
CA ASP A 54 8.58 2.85 -15.87
C ASP A 54 8.63 3.88 -17.01
N GLU A 55 9.83 4.17 -17.49
CA GLU A 55 10.13 5.15 -18.55
C GLU A 55 9.68 6.59 -18.26
N GLN A 56 9.09 6.88 -17.09
CA GLN A 56 8.79 8.23 -16.59
C GLN A 56 8.00 9.10 -17.59
N LYS A 57 7.04 8.47 -18.28
CA LYS A 57 6.30 9.03 -19.43
C LYS A 57 5.33 10.18 -19.12
N SER A 58 5.11 10.54 -17.85
CA SER A 58 4.12 11.56 -17.47
C SER A 58 4.67 12.53 -16.43
N GLU A 59 4.26 13.80 -16.54
CA GLU A 59 4.49 14.80 -15.49
C GLU A 59 3.61 14.56 -14.26
N MET A 60 2.46 13.90 -14.40
CA MET A 60 1.56 13.56 -13.29
C MET A 60 0.86 12.23 -13.54
N TYR A 61 0.89 11.36 -12.53
CA TYR A 61 0.25 10.05 -12.55
C TYR A 61 -0.99 10.05 -11.65
N THR A 62 -2.18 9.94 -12.25
CA THR A 62 -3.45 9.85 -11.50
C THR A 62 -3.88 8.38 -11.41
N ALA A 63 -3.70 7.79 -10.24
CA ALA A 63 -3.94 6.36 -9.98
C ALA A 63 -3.92 6.08 -8.47
N ASP A 64 -4.29 4.86 -8.09
CA ASP A 64 -4.25 4.39 -6.70
C ASP A 64 -3.34 3.16 -6.52
N ALA A 65 -2.78 2.62 -7.61
CA ALA A 65 -1.69 1.66 -7.56
C ALA A 65 -0.56 2.08 -8.52
N PHE A 66 0.66 2.08 -8.01
CA PHE A 66 1.86 2.44 -8.76
C PHE A 66 2.81 1.26 -8.77
N VAL A 67 3.20 0.81 -9.96
CA VAL A 67 4.10 -0.34 -10.18
C VAL A 67 5.37 0.12 -10.87
N SER A 68 6.49 -0.54 -10.60
CA SER A 68 7.73 -0.31 -11.35
C SER A 68 8.61 -1.56 -11.42
N THR A 69 9.34 -1.66 -12.52
CA THR A 69 10.40 -2.65 -12.78
C THR A 69 11.79 -2.01 -12.75
N GLU A 70 11.85 -0.69 -12.79
CA GLU A 70 13.08 0.11 -12.84
C GLU A 70 13.74 0.25 -11.46
N LYS A 71 15.07 0.38 -11.48
CA LYS A 71 15.86 0.67 -10.28
C LYS A 71 15.77 2.15 -9.94
N ASN A 72 15.73 2.46 -8.65
CA ASN A 72 15.65 3.81 -8.10
C ASN A 72 14.38 4.59 -8.45
N VAL A 73 13.29 3.93 -8.83
CA VAL A 73 11.97 4.57 -8.96
C VAL A 73 11.19 4.29 -7.69
N LEU A 74 10.70 5.34 -7.03
CA LEU A 74 9.96 5.22 -5.78
C LEU A 74 8.47 4.99 -6.05
N CYS A 75 8.00 3.76 -5.83
CA CYS A 75 6.56 3.49 -5.73
C CYS A 75 6.11 3.86 -4.32
N PHE A 76 5.14 4.77 -4.20
CA PHE A 76 4.62 5.14 -2.89
C PHE A 76 3.14 5.51 -2.95
N VAL A 77 2.48 5.41 -1.79
CA VAL A 77 1.11 5.88 -1.58
C VAL A 77 1.01 6.66 -0.28
N ARG A 78 0.04 7.56 -0.22
CA ARG A 78 -0.26 8.40 0.94
C ARG A 78 -1.54 7.95 1.61
N THR A 79 -1.51 7.76 2.91
CA THR A 79 -2.68 7.32 3.67
C THR A 79 -2.86 8.11 4.95
N ALA A 80 -4.11 8.16 5.39
CA ALA A 80 -4.52 8.37 6.77
C ALA A 80 -5.80 7.53 6.90
N ASP A 81 -5.70 6.38 7.57
CA ASP A 81 -6.71 5.31 7.69
C ASP A 81 -6.86 4.31 6.52
N CYS A 82 -6.79 4.74 5.26
CA CYS A 82 -6.87 3.80 4.13
C CYS A 82 -5.71 2.80 4.15
N VAL A 83 -5.90 1.61 3.56
CA VAL A 83 -4.94 0.51 3.62
C VAL A 83 -3.80 0.72 2.62
N PRO A 84 -2.54 0.93 3.05
CA PRO A 84 -1.40 0.86 2.15
C PRO A 84 -0.94 -0.60 2.02
N ILE A 85 -0.74 -1.08 0.80
CA ILE A 85 -0.17 -2.41 0.54
C ILE A 85 1.09 -2.26 -0.31
N LEU A 86 2.17 -2.93 0.09
CA LEU A 86 3.40 -3.04 -0.68
C LEU A 86 3.51 -4.44 -1.26
N LEU A 87 3.79 -4.54 -2.56
CA LEU A 87 4.01 -5.80 -3.26
C LEU A 87 5.44 -5.87 -3.79
N TYR A 88 6.04 -7.05 -3.69
CA TYR A 88 7.37 -7.33 -4.25
C TYR A 88 7.40 -8.72 -4.88
N ASP A 89 7.76 -8.79 -6.16
CA ASP A 89 8.05 -10.05 -6.85
C ASP A 89 9.48 -10.50 -6.54
N SER A 90 9.62 -11.56 -5.75
CA SER A 90 10.92 -12.07 -5.30
C SER A 90 11.77 -12.74 -6.40
N LYS A 91 11.21 -13.00 -7.58
CA LYS A 91 11.93 -13.58 -8.73
C LYS A 91 12.28 -12.55 -9.77
N GLN A 92 11.39 -11.61 -10.03
CA GLN A 92 11.57 -10.60 -11.08
C GLN A 92 12.01 -9.23 -10.55
N ASN A 93 11.93 -9.00 -9.24
CA ASN A 93 12.23 -7.72 -8.58
C ASN A 93 11.29 -6.56 -8.94
N HIS A 94 10.07 -6.86 -9.37
CA HIS A 94 9.04 -5.84 -9.57
C HIS A 94 8.48 -5.38 -8.23
N VAL A 95 8.17 -4.11 -8.11
CA VAL A 95 7.61 -3.51 -6.91
C VAL A 95 6.30 -2.81 -7.20
N ALA A 96 5.41 -2.75 -6.21
CA ALA A 96 4.21 -1.94 -6.28
C ALA A 96 3.81 -1.36 -4.93
N ALA A 97 3.24 -0.16 -4.95
CA ALA A 97 2.56 0.45 -3.82
C ALA A 97 1.08 0.69 -4.17
N VAL A 98 0.18 0.21 -3.32
CA VAL A 98 -1.27 0.21 -3.56
C VAL A 98 -1.98 0.93 -2.42
N HIS A 99 -2.87 1.85 -2.78
CA HIS A 99 -3.77 2.56 -1.90
C HIS A 99 -5.17 1.93 -1.99
N ALA A 100 -5.52 1.13 -0.99
CA ALA A 100 -6.82 0.47 -0.90
C ALA A 100 -7.68 1.12 0.20
N GLY A 101 -8.27 2.27 -0.13
CA GLY A 101 -9.46 2.74 0.61
C GLY A 101 -10.66 1.82 0.36
N TRP A 102 -11.79 2.07 1.03
CA TRP A 102 -12.98 1.22 0.84
C TRP A 102 -13.44 1.15 -0.63
N ARG A 103 -13.43 2.28 -1.37
CA ARG A 103 -13.82 2.30 -2.80
C ARG A 103 -12.88 1.48 -3.68
N GLY A 104 -11.57 1.57 -3.45
CA GLY A 104 -10.59 0.78 -4.18
C GLY A 104 -10.70 -0.70 -3.83
N THR A 105 -10.96 -1.02 -2.56
CA THR A 105 -11.15 -2.39 -2.08
C THR A 105 -12.42 -3.02 -2.67
N GLU A 106 -13.54 -2.29 -2.72
CA GLU A 106 -14.80 -2.70 -3.37
C GLU A 106 -14.58 -2.99 -4.86
N GLN A 107 -13.75 -2.18 -5.52
CA GLN A 107 -13.38 -2.37 -6.93
C GLN A 107 -12.23 -3.38 -7.14
N GLU A 108 -11.83 -4.12 -6.10
CA GLU A 108 -10.78 -5.14 -6.14
C GLU A 108 -9.40 -4.61 -6.65
N ILE A 109 -9.01 -3.38 -6.31
CA ILE A 109 -7.74 -2.78 -6.79
C ILE A 109 -6.53 -3.69 -6.55
N LEU A 110 -6.49 -4.38 -5.41
CA LEU A 110 -5.34 -5.22 -5.05
C LEU A 110 -5.24 -6.46 -5.96
N LYS A 111 -6.35 -7.14 -6.19
CA LYS A 111 -6.45 -8.25 -7.16
C LYS A 111 -6.12 -7.78 -8.57
N LYS A 112 -6.65 -6.62 -8.99
CA LYS A 112 -6.34 -6.01 -10.30
C LYS A 112 -4.86 -5.67 -10.44
N THR A 113 -4.20 -5.23 -9.35
CA THR A 113 -2.75 -4.98 -9.34
C THR A 113 -1.97 -6.28 -9.51
N VAL A 114 -2.34 -7.37 -8.82
CA VAL A 114 -1.71 -8.70 -9.03
C VAL A 114 -1.87 -9.14 -10.49
N MET A 115 -3.08 -9.06 -11.04
CA MET A 115 -3.34 -9.41 -12.45
C MET A 115 -2.54 -8.53 -13.42
N TYR A 116 -2.38 -7.23 -13.12
CA TYR A 116 -1.55 -6.32 -13.91
C TYR A 116 -0.10 -6.79 -13.94
N LEU A 117 0.47 -7.13 -12.78
CA LEU A 117 1.85 -7.64 -12.67
C LEU A 117 2.01 -8.96 -13.44
N GLN A 118 1.04 -9.87 -13.33
CA GLN A 118 1.04 -11.13 -14.09
C GLN A 118 1.05 -10.89 -15.60
N LYS A 119 0.14 -10.04 -16.08
CA LYS A 119 -0.07 -9.81 -17.51
C LYS A 119 1.10 -9.05 -18.15
N ASN A 120 1.57 -7.99 -17.51
CA ASN A 120 2.55 -7.09 -18.10
C ASN A 120 4.00 -7.49 -17.79
N TYR A 121 4.22 -8.16 -16.67
CA TYR A 121 5.56 -8.43 -16.17
C TYR A 121 5.84 -9.90 -15.85
N LYS A 122 4.91 -10.81 -16.19
CA LYS A 122 5.06 -12.27 -16.00
C LYS A 122 5.29 -12.68 -14.54
N THR A 123 4.94 -11.80 -13.60
CA THR A 123 4.95 -12.11 -12.16
C THR A 123 4.03 -13.29 -11.90
N LYS A 124 4.43 -14.19 -11.00
CA LYS A 124 3.58 -15.29 -10.54
C LYS A 124 3.07 -14.94 -9.15
N PRO A 125 1.77 -15.13 -8.84
CA PRO A 125 1.24 -14.84 -7.51
C PRO A 125 1.98 -15.57 -6.38
N GLN A 126 2.49 -16.78 -6.65
CA GLN A 126 3.25 -17.55 -5.67
C GLN A 126 4.64 -16.95 -5.34
N ASP A 127 5.17 -16.10 -6.22
CA ASP A 127 6.46 -15.42 -6.06
C ASP A 127 6.31 -14.01 -5.46
N LEU A 128 5.07 -13.51 -5.33
CA LEU A 128 4.76 -12.22 -4.72
C LEU A 128 4.82 -12.32 -3.20
N LEU A 129 5.49 -11.33 -2.61
CA LEU A 129 5.42 -10.99 -1.20
C LEU A 129 4.57 -9.74 -1.05
N ALA A 130 3.61 -9.76 -0.12
CA ALA A 130 2.68 -8.68 0.12
C ALA A 130 2.70 -8.26 1.58
N VAL A 131 2.75 -6.96 1.84
CA VAL A 131 2.69 -6.42 3.19
C VAL A 131 1.57 -5.40 3.27
N ILE A 132 0.60 -5.67 4.13
CA ILE A 132 -0.49 -4.76 4.46
C ILE A 132 -0.03 -3.88 5.62
N GLY A 133 0.04 -2.58 5.40
CA GLY A 133 0.59 -1.63 6.35
C GLY A 133 -0.40 -1.07 7.38
N PRO A 134 0.05 -0.12 8.21
CA PRO A 134 -0.78 0.55 9.19
C PRO A 134 -1.98 1.23 8.54
N CYS A 135 -3.17 0.93 9.06
CA CYS A 135 -4.44 1.42 8.58
C CYS A 135 -5.45 1.49 9.73
N ILE A 136 -6.67 1.94 9.48
CA ILE A 136 -7.69 1.93 10.52
C ILE A 136 -8.13 0.49 10.81
N CYS A 137 -8.10 0.11 12.08
CA CYS A 137 -8.50 -1.20 12.56
C CYS A 137 -10.02 -1.35 12.62
N LYS A 138 -10.51 -2.60 12.56
CA LYS A 138 -11.94 -2.93 12.55
C LYS A 138 -12.72 -2.21 13.66
N THR A 139 -12.19 -2.18 14.88
CA THR A 139 -12.82 -1.57 16.07
C THR A 139 -13.08 -0.06 15.94
N HIS A 140 -12.30 0.64 15.11
CA HIS A 140 -12.43 2.08 14.90
C HIS A 140 -13.03 2.46 13.55
N TYR A 141 -13.23 1.49 12.65
CA TYR A 141 -13.79 1.73 11.33
C TYR A 141 -15.28 1.40 11.23
N GLU A 142 -16.07 2.15 12.00
CA GLU A 142 -17.53 2.14 11.87
C GLU A 142 -17.97 2.78 10.54
N VAL A 143 -18.93 2.16 9.88
CA VAL A 143 -19.56 2.55 8.61
C VAL A 143 -21.06 2.33 8.67
N GLY A 144 -21.81 2.98 7.77
CA GLY A 144 -23.23 2.70 7.59
C GLY A 144 -23.48 1.28 7.08
N SER A 145 -24.66 0.73 7.37
CA SER A 145 -25.07 -0.62 6.95
C SER A 145 -25.02 -0.83 5.43
N GLU A 146 -25.33 0.21 4.65
CA GLU A 146 -25.21 0.18 3.18
C GLU A 146 -23.77 -0.06 2.72
N LEU A 147 -22.78 0.52 3.43
CA LEU A 147 -21.38 0.30 3.09
C LEU A 147 -20.92 -1.08 3.58
N ALA A 148 -21.34 -1.50 4.77
CA ALA A 148 -20.99 -2.82 5.29
C ALA A 148 -21.51 -3.97 4.41
N SER A 149 -22.74 -3.86 3.90
CA SER A 149 -23.37 -4.88 3.08
C SER A 149 -22.67 -5.12 1.74
N ARG A 150 -22.02 -4.09 1.18
CA ARG A 150 -21.18 -4.22 -0.03
C ARG A 150 -20.01 -5.18 0.15
N PHE A 151 -19.58 -5.40 1.39
CA PHE A 151 -18.53 -6.36 1.75
C PHE A 151 -19.09 -7.63 2.42
N SER A 152 -20.40 -7.86 2.37
CA SER A 152 -21.09 -8.98 3.03
C SER A 152 -20.88 -9.04 4.54
N GLU A 153 -20.59 -7.90 5.19
CA GLU A 153 -20.49 -7.81 6.65
C GLU A 153 -21.88 -7.54 7.25
N THR A 154 -22.24 -8.27 8.30
CA THR A 154 -23.53 -8.13 9.01
C THR A 154 -23.51 -7.05 10.10
N GLY A 155 -22.33 -6.55 10.44
CA GLY A 155 -22.14 -5.50 11.45
C GLY A 155 -21.96 -4.10 10.84
N THR A 156 -21.65 -3.12 11.68
CA THR A 156 -21.36 -1.74 11.27
C THR A 156 -19.86 -1.45 11.17
N HIS A 157 -19.00 -2.45 11.26
CA HIS A 157 -17.54 -2.26 11.27
C HIS A 157 -16.89 -3.04 10.14
N LEU A 158 -16.01 -2.38 9.39
CA LEU A 158 -15.26 -3.01 8.29
C LEU A 158 -13.81 -3.27 8.68
N ASP A 159 -13.31 -4.44 8.31
CA ASP A 159 -11.89 -4.77 8.38
C ASP A 159 -11.30 -4.77 6.97
N LEU A 160 -10.90 -3.59 6.50
CA LEU A 160 -10.33 -3.46 5.16
C LEU A 160 -9.00 -4.21 5.02
N ALA A 161 -8.21 -4.34 6.09
CA ALA A 161 -6.97 -5.11 6.07
C ALA A 161 -7.26 -6.59 5.81
N GLN A 162 -8.22 -7.17 6.53
CA GLN A 162 -8.63 -8.56 6.34
C GLN A 162 -9.26 -8.77 4.96
N ILE A 163 -10.12 -7.87 4.48
CA ILE A 163 -10.72 -7.97 3.14
C ILE A 163 -9.63 -7.98 2.06
N ASN A 164 -8.64 -7.08 2.14
CA ASN A 164 -7.52 -7.06 1.20
C ASN A 164 -6.63 -8.30 1.33
N LYS A 165 -6.40 -8.84 2.54
CA LYS A 165 -5.72 -10.12 2.74
C LYS A 165 -6.44 -11.25 2.00
N GLN A 166 -7.76 -11.33 2.09
CA GLN A 166 -8.55 -12.33 1.36
C GLN A 166 -8.45 -12.15 -0.16
N GLN A 167 -8.45 -10.91 -0.66
CA GLN A 167 -8.25 -10.65 -2.08
C GLN A 167 -6.87 -11.14 -2.59
N LEU A 168 -5.80 -11.02 -1.79
CA LEU A 168 -4.48 -11.56 -2.11
C LEU A 168 -4.49 -13.09 -2.18
N LEU A 169 -5.10 -13.76 -1.19
CA LEU A 169 -5.24 -15.22 -1.16
C LEU A 169 -6.01 -15.72 -2.39
N HIS A 170 -7.15 -15.09 -2.71
CA HIS A 170 -7.94 -15.40 -3.90
C HIS A 170 -7.21 -15.13 -5.22
N ALA A 171 -6.27 -14.17 -5.23
CA ALA A 171 -5.39 -13.92 -6.37
C ALA A 171 -4.23 -14.93 -6.48
N GLY A 172 -4.10 -15.87 -5.54
CA GLY A 172 -3.11 -16.94 -5.56
C GLY A 172 -1.80 -16.62 -4.84
N VAL A 173 -1.73 -15.52 -4.09
CA VAL A 173 -0.58 -15.22 -3.22
C VAL A 173 -0.61 -16.18 -2.03
N GLY A 174 0.50 -16.86 -1.76
CA GLY A 174 0.58 -17.82 -0.65
C GLY A 174 0.41 -17.13 0.70
N GLU A 175 -0.25 -17.78 1.65
CA GLU A 175 -0.49 -17.18 2.98
C GLU A 175 0.81 -16.80 3.70
N ASN A 176 1.85 -17.63 3.60
CA ASN A 176 3.18 -17.35 4.16
C ASN A 176 3.90 -16.18 3.47
N ASN A 177 3.37 -15.68 2.36
CA ASN A 177 3.89 -14.52 1.63
C ASN A 177 3.07 -13.25 1.91
N ILE A 178 2.16 -13.27 2.88
CA ILE A 178 1.36 -12.09 3.26
C ILE A 178 1.65 -11.77 4.72
N ASP A 179 2.15 -10.56 4.96
CA ASP A 179 2.29 -10.02 6.31
C ASP A 179 1.31 -8.85 6.53
N VAL A 180 0.86 -8.68 7.76
CA VAL A 180 -0.03 -7.60 8.17
C VAL A 180 0.61 -6.86 9.34
N VAL A 181 0.96 -5.60 9.13
CA VAL A 181 1.44 -4.72 10.18
C VAL A 181 0.25 -4.34 11.05
N HIS A 182 0.05 -5.07 12.15
CA HIS A 182 -1.06 -4.91 13.09
C HIS A 182 -0.97 -3.61 13.92
N ILE A 183 -1.00 -2.46 13.24
CA ILE A 183 -0.95 -1.12 13.84
C ILE A 183 -2.15 -0.31 13.36
N CYS A 184 -2.95 0.17 14.30
CA CYS A 184 -4.13 0.98 14.03
C CYS A 184 -3.77 2.47 13.94
N THR A 185 -4.07 3.13 12.82
CA THR A 185 -3.82 4.58 12.63
C THR A 185 -4.59 5.44 13.61
N PHE A 186 -5.76 4.97 14.07
CA PHE A 186 -6.57 5.68 15.04
C PHE A 186 -5.96 5.67 16.45
N GLU A 187 -5.30 4.57 16.83
CA GLU A 187 -4.76 4.32 18.17
C GLU A 187 -3.32 4.84 18.32
N ASP A 188 -2.50 4.75 17.27
CA ASP A 188 -1.09 5.15 17.32
C ASP A 188 -0.90 6.66 17.06
N GLU A 189 -0.50 7.41 18.08
CA GLU A 189 -0.29 8.87 18.00
C GLU A 189 0.81 9.30 17.02
N ARG A 190 1.66 8.38 16.56
CA ARG A 190 2.70 8.68 15.55
C ARG A 190 2.13 8.69 14.13
N LEU A 191 0.91 8.18 13.92
CA LEU A 191 0.27 8.06 12.62
C LEU A 191 -0.84 9.11 12.45
N ALA A 192 -1.09 9.52 11.20
CA ALA A 192 -2.23 10.36 10.89
C ALA A 192 -3.50 9.51 10.74
N SER A 193 -4.59 9.96 11.34
CA SER A 193 -5.92 9.37 11.19
C SER A 193 -6.94 10.44 10.85
N TYR A 194 -7.53 10.32 9.66
CA TYR A 194 -8.61 11.20 9.23
C TYR A 194 -9.88 10.98 10.06
N ARG A 195 -10.17 9.74 10.44
CA ARG A 195 -11.29 9.36 11.30
C ARG A 195 -11.18 10.00 12.68
N LYS A 196 -9.98 10.04 13.27
CA LYS A 196 -9.73 10.60 14.61
C LYS A 196 -9.95 12.11 14.68
N ASN A 197 -9.38 12.87 13.76
CA ASN A 197 -9.30 14.33 13.91
C ASN A 197 -9.39 15.11 12.59
N LYS A 198 -9.83 14.48 11.50
CA LYS A 198 -9.97 15.13 10.17
C LYS A 198 -8.67 15.75 9.65
N THR A 199 -7.51 15.27 10.08
CA THR A 199 -6.21 15.80 9.66
C THR A 199 -6.01 15.72 8.14
N GLU A 200 -5.28 16.71 7.61
CA GLU A 200 -4.77 16.71 6.25
C GLU A 200 -3.42 15.99 6.12
N LYS A 201 -2.75 15.68 7.25
CA LYS A 201 -1.51 14.91 7.24
C LYS A 201 -1.73 13.53 6.63
N ARG A 202 -0.74 13.07 5.86
CA ARG A 202 -0.73 11.73 5.28
C ARG A 202 0.65 11.12 5.47
N GLN A 203 0.71 9.95 6.09
CA GLN A 203 1.93 9.15 6.08
C GLN A 203 2.21 8.60 4.68
N VAL A 204 3.49 8.39 4.39
CA VAL A 204 3.97 7.80 3.14
C VAL A 204 4.30 6.33 3.37
N SER A 205 3.74 5.45 2.54
CA SER A 205 4.14 4.04 2.45
C SER A 205 4.84 3.84 1.13
N PHE A 206 6.04 3.26 1.14
CA PHE A 206 6.94 3.28 -0.02
C PHE A 206 7.66 1.95 -0.22
N ILE A 207 7.99 1.67 -1.47
CA ILE A 207 8.86 0.59 -1.89
C ILE A 207 9.62 0.99 -3.15
N ALA A 208 10.90 0.65 -3.25
CA ALA A 208 11.71 0.89 -4.44
C ALA A 208 12.76 -0.20 -4.60
N ARG A 209 13.09 -0.51 -5.85
CA ARG A 209 14.20 -1.40 -6.19
C ARG A 209 15.53 -0.66 -6.11
N LEU A 210 16.52 -1.25 -5.43
CA LEU A 210 17.86 -0.70 -5.26
C LEU A 210 18.77 -0.97 -6.48
N ARG A 211 19.86 -0.20 -6.58
CA ARG A 211 20.88 -0.36 -7.64
C ARG A 211 21.59 -1.70 -7.60
#